data_AF-A0A1B6AHG7-F1
#
_entry.id   AF-A0A1B6AHG7-F1
#
_cell.length_a   1.000
_cell.length_b   1.000
_cell.length_c   1.000
_cell.angle_alpha   90.00
_cell.angle_beta   90.00
_cell.angle_gamma   90.00
#
_symmetry.space_group_name_H-M   'P 1'
#
loop_
_entity.id
_entity.type
_entity.pdbx_description
1 polymer ?
#
loop_
_entity_poly.entity_id
_entity_poly.type
_entity_poly.pdbx_seq_one_letter_code
_entity_poly.pdbx_strand_id
1 'polypeptide(L)'
;MPTAWPTSPTANSPSRPPSTAPPPPPTTGTADLAPSTSRALATHGHVTVHTGARVHSLRAEGHRIRARLATTTGPRDVLADHVIALTGYTGDHTLYRQLQVHECYATGAPMNLSAALLAASGASTDCLAQPAPGIGRLRNPEPHFFLLGAKSYGRLSTFLRTGYQQVDEIAAAYAAASASARHVSGEV
;
A
#
# COMPACT_ATOMS: atom_id res chain seq x y z
N MET A 1 -22.21 38.50 26.24
CA MET A 1 -22.55 38.53 24.81
C MET A 1 -21.83 37.38 24.12
N PRO A 2 -22.51 36.30 23.71
CA PRO A 2 -21.90 35.24 22.92
C PRO A 2 -22.21 35.44 21.43
N THR A 3 -21.18 35.33 20.59
CA THR A 3 -21.31 35.43 19.13
C THR A 3 -21.78 34.09 18.58
N ALA A 4 -23.04 34.02 18.18
CA ALA A 4 -23.62 32.87 17.48
C ALA A 4 -23.15 32.83 16.02
N TRP A 5 -22.75 31.65 15.55
CA TRP A 5 -22.52 31.38 14.12
C TRP A 5 -23.86 30.98 13.47
N PRO A 6 -24.22 31.55 12.30
CA PRO A 6 -25.47 31.23 11.64
C PRO A 6 -25.37 29.89 10.91
N THR A 7 -26.18 28.92 11.30
CA THR A 7 -26.55 27.79 10.45
C THR A 7 -27.71 28.24 9.56
N SER A 8 -27.58 28.07 8.25
CA SER A 8 -28.71 28.16 7.32
C SER A 8 -28.60 27.09 6.23
N PRO A 9 -29.74 26.66 5.66
CA PRO A 9 -29.97 25.28 5.28
C PRO A 9 -29.97 25.03 3.76
N THR A 10 -29.88 23.74 3.40
CA THR A 10 -30.36 23.12 2.16
C THR A 10 -29.90 23.72 0.81
N ALA A 11 -28.91 23.06 0.20
CA ALA A 11 -28.76 23.03 -1.26
C ALA A 11 -28.77 21.57 -1.74
N ASN A 12 -29.65 21.36 -2.70
CA ASN A 12 -30.15 20.13 -3.28
C ASN A 12 -29.09 19.48 -4.20
N SER A 13 -28.58 18.30 -3.84
CA SER A 13 -27.70 17.50 -4.72
C SER A 13 -28.54 16.48 -5.48
N PRO A 14 -28.51 16.43 -6.83
CA PRO A 14 -29.29 15.45 -7.58
C PRO A 14 -28.78 14.04 -7.28
N SER A 15 -29.64 13.21 -6.72
CA SER A 15 -29.37 11.80 -6.45
C SER A 15 -29.18 11.05 -7.76
N ARG A 16 -27.94 10.71 -8.09
CA ARG A 16 -27.61 9.78 -9.17
C ARG A 16 -28.19 8.40 -8.83
N PRO A 17 -29.01 7.78 -9.70
CA PRO A 17 -29.56 6.46 -9.41
C PRO A 17 -28.42 5.42 -9.34
N PRO A 18 -28.55 4.38 -8.49
CA PRO A 18 -27.57 3.31 -8.41
C PRO A 18 -27.48 2.62 -9.78
N SER A 19 -26.26 2.51 -10.30
CA SER A 19 -25.98 1.74 -11.51
C SER A 19 -26.33 0.28 -11.25
N THR A 20 -27.30 -0.25 -11.97
CA THR A 20 -27.73 -1.66 -11.92
C THR A 20 -26.94 -2.56 -12.86
N ALA A 21 -25.83 -2.08 -13.42
CA ALA A 21 -24.99 -2.90 -14.30
C ALA A 21 -24.09 -3.82 -13.45
N PRO A 22 -24.13 -5.15 -13.65
CA PRO A 22 -23.17 -6.04 -13.00
C PRO A 22 -21.75 -5.67 -13.45
N PRO A 23 -20.74 -5.73 -12.56
CA PRO A 23 -19.37 -5.43 -12.93
C PRO A 23 -18.93 -6.39 -14.04
N PRO A 24 -18.21 -5.91 -15.08
CA PRO A 24 -17.65 -6.79 -16.10
C PRO A 24 -16.74 -7.82 -15.42
N PRO A 25 -16.66 -9.05 -15.96
CA PRO A 25 -15.78 -10.07 -15.39
C PRO A 25 -14.34 -9.53 -15.32
N PRO A 26 -13.56 -9.90 -14.29
CA PRO A 26 -12.18 -9.43 -14.15
C PRO A 26 -11.41 -9.84 -15.40
N THR A 27 -11.03 -8.85 -16.20
CA THR A 27 -10.23 -9.08 -17.41
C THR A 27 -8.85 -9.54 -16.99
N THR A 28 -8.36 -10.55 -17.68
CA THR A 28 -7.05 -11.22 -17.53
C THR A 28 -5.84 -10.30 -17.79
N GLY A 29 -5.99 -8.97 -17.70
CA GLY A 29 -5.08 -7.97 -18.23
C GLY A 29 -4.05 -7.40 -17.25
N THR A 30 -4.06 -7.74 -15.97
CA THR A 30 -3.03 -7.25 -15.02
C THR A 30 -1.64 -7.81 -15.30
N ALA A 31 -1.54 -8.97 -15.97
CA ALA A 31 -0.27 -9.50 -16.47
C ALA A 31 0.26 -8.74 -17.70
N ASP A 32 -0.57 -7.97 -18.40
CA ASP A 32 -0.25 -7.30 -19.68
C ASP A 32 0.25 -5.86 -19.52
N LEU A 33 0.09 -5.26 -18.34
CA LEU A 33 0.46 -3.85 -18.09
C LEU A 33 1.97 -3.65 -17.91
N ALA A 34 2.65 -4.59 -17.24
CA ALA A 34 4.11 -4.58 -17.14
C ALA A 34 4.79 -4.75 -18.51
N PRO A 35 4.43 -5.74 -19.35
CA PRO A 35 5.02 -5.85 -20.69
C PRO A 35 4.64 -4.67 -21.60
N SER A 36 3.43 -4.09 -21.53
CA SER A 36 3.03 -2.98 -22.41
C SER A 36 3.79 -1.68 -22.14
N THR A 37 3.99 -1.29 -20.87
CA THR A 37 4.82 -0.14 -20.49
C THR A 37 6.29 -0.34 -20.82
N SER A 38 6.81 -1.54 -20.57
CA SER A 38 8.18 -1.92 -20.97
C SER A 38 8.38 -1.84 -22.48
N ARG A 39 7.39 -2.28 -23.26
CA ARG A 39 7.41 -2.24 -24.74
C ARG A 39 7.35 -0.81 -25.27
N ALA A 40 6.57 0.06 -24.63
CA ALA A 40 6.52 1.49 -24.96
C ALA A 40 7.89 2.18 -24.74
N LEU A 41 8.59 1.87 -23.64
CA LEU A 41 9.93 2.40 -23.37
C LEU A 41 10.99 1.83 -24.33
N ALA A 42 10.89 0.55 -24.71
CA ALA A 42 11.80 -0.08 -25.68
C ALA A 42 11.71 0.53 -27.09
N THR A 43 10.63 1.25 -27.40
CA THR A 43 10.40 1.83 -28.74
C THR A 43 11.37 2.97 -29.07
N HIS A 44 12.01 3.57 -28.05
CA HIS A 44 12.86 4.75 -28.22
C HIS A 44 14.36 4.43 -28.44
N GLY A 45 14.75 3.16 -28.60
CA GLY A 45 16.13 2.75 -28.92
C GLY A 45 17.19 2.95 -27.82
N HIS A 46 16.93 3.83 -26.85
CA HIS A 46 17.82 4.13 -25.72
C HIS A 46 17.63 3.20 -24.51
N VAL A 47 16.60 2.35 -24.52
CA VAL A 47 16.27 1.43 -23.42
C VAL A 47 16.23 0.01 -23.95
N THR A 48 17.09 -0.85 -23.42
CA THR A 48 17.02 -2.29 -23.68
C THR A 48 16.24 -2.95 -22.55
N VAL A 49 15.13 -3.59 -22.88
CA VAL A 49 14.27 -4.28 -21.91
C VAL A 49 14.54 -5.78 -21.94
N HIS A 50 14.77 -6.37 -20.77
CA HIS A 50 14.87 -7.80 -20.56
C HIS A 50 13.71 -8.28 -19.69
N THR A 51 12.64 -8.80 -20.31
CA THR A 51 11.51 -9.42 -19.60
C THR A 51 11.84 -10.86 -19.23
N GLY A 52 11.19 -11.38 -18.18
CA GLY A 52 11.43 -12.76 -17.72
C GLY A 52 12.88 -13.03 -17.28
N ALA A 53 13.65 -11.98 -16.98
CA ALA A 53 15.03 -12.05 -16.57
C ALA A 53 15.15 -11.84 -15.05
N ARG A 54 15.92 -12.69 -14.38
CA ARG A 54 16.30 -12.54 -12.98
C ARG A 54 17.81 -12.36 -12.88
N VAL A 55 18.26 -11.36 -12.14
CA VAL A 55 19.69 -11.22 -11.81
C VAL A 55 20.11 -12.40 -10.94
N HIS A 56 21.00 -13.24 -11.46
CA HIS A 56 21.54 -14.42 -10.77
C HIS A 56 22.80 -14.08 -9.95
N SER A 57 23.69 -13.24 -10.50
CA SER A 57 24.88 -12.78 -9.78
C SER A 57 25.37 -11.45 -10.32
N LEU A 58 25.96 -10.64 -9.45
CA LEU A 58 26.69 -9.42 -9.79
C LEU A 58 28.15 -9.63 -9.42
N ARG A 59 29.07 -9.37 -10.36
CA ARG A 59 30.52 -9.44 -10.13
C ARG A 59 31.17 -8.16 -10.59
N ALA A 60 32.07 -7.62 -9.77
CA ALA A 60 32.92 -6.51 -10.17
C ALA A 60 33.93 -7.01 -11.21
N GLU A 61 34.10 -6.26 -12.29
CA GLU A 61 35.06 -6.50 -13.35
C GLU A 61 35.74 -5.18 -13.72
N GLY A 62 36.85 -4.90 -13.03
CA GLY A 62 37.50 -3.59 -13.10
C GLY A 62 36.57 -2.49 -12.59
N HIS A 63 36.28 -1.51 -13.45
CA HIS A 63 35.38 -0.38 -13.18
C HIS A 63 33.92 -0.67 -13.55
N ARG A 64 33.63 -1.87 -14.07
CA ARG A 64 32.28 -2.26 -14.49
C ARG A 64 31.73 -3.38 -13.62
N ILE A 65 30.43 -3.60 -13.70
CA ILE A 65 29.70 -4.66 -13.03
C ILE A 65 29.16 -5.60 -14.10
N ARG A 66 29.56 -6.87 -14.01
CA ARG A 66 28.98 -7.95 -14.80
C ARG A 66 27.77 -8.53 -14.06
N ALA A 67 26.59 -8.32 -14.63
CA ALA A 67 25.35 -8.92 -14.18
C ALA A 67 25.04 -10.16 -15.01
N ARG A 68 25.06 -11.33 -14.37
CA ARG A 68 24.58 -12.58 -14.98
C ARG A 68 23.08 -12.68 -14.77
N LEU A 69 22.33 -12.67 -15.86
CA LEU A 69 20.88 -12.82 -15.87
C LEU A 69 20.53 -14.28 -16.15
N ALA A 70 19.63 -14.85 -15.37
CA ALA A 70 18.92 -16.07 -15.72
C ALA A 70 17.66 -15.69 -16.48
N THR A 71 17.52 -16.17 -17.72
CA THR A 71 16.34 -15.93 -18.56
C THR A 71 15.74 -17.27 -19.00
N THR A 72 14.52 -17.26 -19.51
CA THR A 72 13.84 -18.46 -20.05
C THR A 72 14.54 -19.04 -21.27
N THR A 73 15.32 -18.24 -22.00
CA THR A 73 16.08 -18.66 -23.19
C THR A 73 17.53 -19.03 -22.90
N GLY A 74 17.96 -18.96 -21.63
CA GLY A 74 19.32 -19.28 -21.19
C GLY A 74 19.99 -18.16 -20.38
N PRO A 75 21.17 -18.42 -19.79
CA PRO A 75 21.91 -17.39 -19.07
C PRO A 75 22.47 -16.34 -20.03
N ARG A 76 22.46 -15.07 -19.61
CA ARG A 76 23.00 -13.94 -20.39
C ARG A 76 23.80 -13.01 -19.50
N ASP A 77 24.94 -12.54 -19.98
CA ASP A 77 25.74 -11.55 -19.26
C ASP A 77 25.48 -10.14 -19.79
N VAL A 78 25.38 -9.18 -18.87
CA VAL A 78 25.27 -7.75 -19.15
C VAL A 78 26.38 -7.02 -18.40
N LEU A 79 27.13 -6.19 -19.11
CA LEU A 79 28.12 -5.29 -18.51
C LEU A 79 27.48 -3.91 -18.32
N ALA A 80 27.53 -3.40 -17.10
CA ALA A 80 26.99 -2.10 -16.73
C ALA A 80 27.99 -1.34 -15.86
N ASP A 81 28.05 -0.03 -16.01
CA ASP A 81 28.89 0.84 -15.19
C ASP A 81 28.24 1.13 -13.83
N HIS A 82 26.89 1.15 -13.79
CA HIS A 82 26.10 1.31 -12.59
C HIS A 82 24.92 0.33 -12.55
N VAL A 83 24.56 -0.09 -11.34
CA VAL A 83 23.37 -0.93 -11.08
C VAL A 83 22.47 -0.20 -10.09
N ILE A 84 21.21 0.03 -10.48
CA ILE A 84 20.20 0.65 -9.63
C ILE A 84 19.13 -0.40 -9.32
N ALA A 85 19.01 -0.78 -8.05
CA ALA A 85 18.02 -1.77 -7.62
C ALA A 85 16.69 -1.09 -7.28
N LEU A 86 15.73 -1.17 -8.21
CA LEU A 86 14.36 -0.65 -8.02
C LEU A 86 13.38 -1.77 -7.66
N THR A 87 13.78 -2.72 -6.81
CA THR A 87 13.02 -3.92 -6.46
C THR A 87 12.00 -3.72 -5.34
N GLY A 88 11.76 -2.48 -4.93
CA GLY A 88 10.92 -2.15 -3.77
C GLY A 88 11.63 -2.37 -2.43
N TYR A 89 10.90 -2.11 -1.34
CA TYR A 89 11.37 -2.27 0.03
C TYR A 89 10.23 -2.82 0.91
N THR A 90 10.59 -3.33 2.08
CA THR A 90 9.63 -3.75 3.12
C THR A 90 9.97 -3.05 4.44
N GLY A 91 8.99 -2.90 5.32
CA GLY A 91 9.22 -2.33 6.65
C GLY A 91 10.19 -3.17 7.50
N ASP A 92 10.81 -2.57 8.51
CA ASP A 92 11.66 -3.27 9.47
C ASP A 92 10.82 -3.85 10.64
N HIS A 93 10.83 -5.17 10.77
CA HIS A 93 10.06 -5.93 11.76
C HIS A 93 10.79 -6.07 13.10
N THR A 94 12.09 -5.79 13.16
CA THR A 94 12.91 -5.99 14.36
C THR A 94 12.42 -5.16 15.55
N LEU A 95 11.83 -3.99 15.27
CA LEU A 95 11.27 -3.06 16.26
C LEU A 95 10.11 -3.64 17.09
N TYR A 96 9.36 -4.61 16.57
CA TYR A 96 8.18 -5.17 17.23
C TYR A 96 8.13 -6.69 17.20
N ARG A 97 9.27 -7.35 16.94
CA ARG A 97 9.36 -8.82 16.87
C ARG A 97 9.01 -9.55 18.17
N GLN A 98 8.97 -8.83 19.30
CA GLN A 98 8.62 -9.37 20.62
C GLN A 98 7.18 -9.03 21.03
N LEU A 99 6.49 -8.21 20.23
CA LEU A 99 5.09 -7.86 20.45
C LEU A 99 4.19 -8.87 19.75
N GLN A 100 2.96 -8.99 20.23
CA GLN A 100 1.95 -9.89 19.70
C GLN A 100 1.31 -9.33 18.41
N VAL A 101 2.13 -9.11 17.38
CA VAL A 101 1.66 -8.62 16.08
C VAL A 101 1.38 -9.79 15.15
N HIS A 102 0.14 -9.86 14.64
CA HIS A 102 -0.27 -10.90 13.70
C HIS A 102 -0.17 -10.40 12.27
N GLU A 103 0.87 -10.83 11.55
CA GLU A 103 1.16 -10.42 10.18
C GLU A 103 0.76 -11.49 9.16
N CYS A 104 0.22 -11.06 8.03
CA CYS A 104 -0.06 -11.95 6.90
C CYS A 104 1.25 -12.39 6.25
N TYR A 105 1.47 -13.71 6.12
CA TYR A 105 2.69 -14.26 5.53
C TYR A 105 2.99 -13.77 4.10
N ALA A 106 1.94 -13.52 3.30
CA ALA A 106 2.08 -13.10 1.91
C ALA A 106 2.46 -11.63 1.77
N THR A 107 1.85 -10.77 2.60
CA THR A 107 1.96 -9.31 2.44
C THR A 107 2.93 -8.68 3.45
N GLY A 108 3.11 -9.27 4.63
CA GLY A 108 3.87 -8.67 5.74
C GLY A 108 3.14 -7.51 6.42
N ALA A 109 1.84 -7.34 6.16
CA ALA A 109 0.98 -6.34 6.79
C ALA A 109 0.14 -6.96 7.93
N PRO A 110 -0.44 -6.14 8.84
CA PRO A 110 -1.40 -6.62 9.84
C PRO A 110 -2.52 -7.44 9.20
N MET A 111 -2.79 -8.63 9.75
CA MET A 111 -3.65 -9.64 9.12
C MET A 111 -5.03 -9.11 8.72
N ASN A 112 -5.65 -8.29 9.58
CA ASN A 112 -6.97 -7.70 9.33
C ASN A 112 -6.96 -6.72 8.14
N LEU A 113 -5.92 -5.90 8.03
CA LEU A 113 -5.73 -4.98 6.92
C LEU A 113 -5.39 -5.75 5.63
N SER A 114 -4.50 -6.73 5.71
CA SER A 114 -4.15 -7.60 4.58
C SER A 114 -5.36 -8.32 4.00
N ALA A 115 -6.22 -8.89 4.84
CA ALA A 115 -7.42 -9.58 4.39
C ALA A 115 -8.37 -8.64 3.62
N ALA A 116 -8.58 -7.42 4.12
CA ALA A 116 -9.41 -6.42 3.46
C ALA A 116 -8.82 -5.97 2.12
N LEU A 117 -7.51 -5.70 2.07
CA LEU A 117 -6.84 -5.27 0.85
C LEU A 117 -6.78 -6.37 -0.20
N LEU A 118 -6.49 -7.62 0.19
CA LEU A 118 -6.50 -8.76 -0.72
C LEU A 118 -7.89 -9.04 -1.29
N ALA A 119 -8.94 -8.91 -0.47
CA ALA A 119 -10.33 -9.00 -0.95
C ALA A 119 -10.69 -7.87 -1.93
N ALA A 120 -10.13 -6.67 -1.73
CA ALA A 120 -10.36 -5.50 -2.59
C ALA A 120 -9.43 -5.43 -3.82
N SER A 121 -8.39 -6.27 -3.90
CA SER A 121 -7.35 -6.21 -4.94
C SER A 121 -7.87 -6.46 -6.36
N GLY A 122 -9.11 -6.94 -6.52
CA GLY A 122 -9.79 -7.06 -7.81
C GLY A 122 -10.67 -5.87 -8.21
N ALA A 123 -10.87 -4.88 -7.32
CA ALA A 123 -11.93 -3.87 -7.46
C ALA A 123 -11.43 -2.45 -7.77
N SER A 124 -10.17 -2.10 -7.48
CA SER A 124 -9.66 -0.74 -7.76
C SER A 124 -8.16 -0.72 -8.03
N THR A 125 -7.78 -0.13 -9.16
CA THR A 125 -6.39 0.17 -9.54
C THR A 125 -5.94 1.56 -9.08
N ASP A 126 -6.84 2.37 -8.51
CA ASP A 126 -6.52 3.72 -8.05
C ASP A 126 -5.99 3.72 -6.61
N CYS A 127 -4.69 3.88 -6.47
CA CYS A 127 -4.00 3.98 -5.19
C CYS A 127 -4.27 5.31 -4.45
N LEU A 128 -4.86 6.31 -5.11
CA LEU A 128 -5.17 7.64 -4.55
C LEU A 128 -6.61 7.76 -4.02
N ALA A 129 -7.49 6.83 -4.37
CA ALA A 129 -8.90 6.79 -3.97
C ALA A 129 -9.24 5.69 -2.95
N GLN A 130 -8.22 5.12 -2.30
CA GLN A 130 -8.43 4.08 -1.29
C GLN A 130 -9.15 4.66 -0.05
N PRO A 131 -10.31 4.11 0.35
CA PRO A 131 -10.98 4.53 1.58
C PRO A 131 -10.12 4.15 2.78
N ALA A 132 -10.21 4.97 3.83
CA ALA A 132 -9.49 4.70 5.06
C ALA A 132 -9.93 3.33 5.62
N PRO A 133 -8.97 2.50 6.08
CA PRO A 133 -9.26 1.12 6.43
C PRO A 133 -10.12 1.02 7.69
N GLY A 134 -10.17 2.06 8.52
CA GLY A 134 -10.82 2.05 9.82
C GLY A 134 -9.95 1.40 10.90
N ILE A 135 -10.02 1.96 12.12
CA ILE A 135 -9.20 1.54 13.27
C ILE A 135 -9.30 0.04 13.58
N GLY A 136 -10.47 -0.58 13.37
CA GLY A 136 -10.67 -2.00 13.61
C GLY A 136 -9.76 -2.89 12.76
N ARG A 137 -9.44 -2.46 11.53
CA ARG A 137 -8.55 -3.19 10.63
C ARG A 137 -7.07 -2.98 10.94
N LEU A 138 -6.73 -1.93 11.70
CA LEU A 138 -5.37 -1.62 12.15
C LEU A 138 -5.01 -2.30 13.48
N ARG A 139 -5.99 -2.92 14.15
CA ARG A 139 -5.78 -3.61 15.43
C ARG A 139 -4.99 -4.90 15.23
N ASN A 140 -4.03 -5.08 16.14
CA ASN A 140 -3.25 -6.28 16.32
C ASN A 140 -3.67 -6.96 17.64
N PRO A 141 -3.31 -8.24 17.86
CA PRO A 141 -3.50 -8.87 19.17
C PRO A 141 -2.78 -8.10 20.29
N GLU A 142 -1.62 -7.51 20.01
CA GLU A 142 -0.94 -6.59 20.92
C GLU A 142 -1.85 -5.37 21.23
N PRO A 143 -2.27 -5.18 22.49
CA PRO A 143 -3.16 -4.09 22.86
C PRO A 143 -2.46 -2.74 22.74
N HIS A 144 -3.21 -1.72 22.32
CA HIS A 144 -2.73 -0.34 22.19
C HIS A 144 -1.54 -0.13 21.24
N PHE A 145 -1.14 -1.15 20.47
CA PHE A 145 -0.07 -1.07 19.48
C PHE A 145 -0.60 -1.11 18.05
N PHE A 146 -0.16 -0.15 17.23
CA PHE A 146 -0.62 0.01 15.86
C PHE A 146 0.56 0.17 14.90
N LEU A 147 0.44 -0.49 13.74
CA LEU A 147 1.33 -0.28 12.59
C LEU A 147 0.61 0.63 11.60
N LEU A 148 1.27 1.73 11.21
CA LEU A 148 0.70 2.77 10.36
C LEU A 148 1.61 3.11 9.18
N GLY A 149 1.06 3.85 8.23
CA GLY A 149 1.75 4.28 7.02
C GLY A 149 2.17 3.12 6.13
N ALA A 150 3.27 3.29 5.41
CA ALA A 150 3.79 2.26 4.50
C ALA A 150 4.01 0.90 5.19
N LYS A 151 4.37 0.92 6.46
CA LYS A 151 4.65 -0.29 7.25
C LYS A 151 3.40 -1.15 7.45
N SER A 152 2.22 -0.54 7.55
CA SER A 152 0.96 -1.28 7.67
C SER A 152 0.55 -1.97 6.36
N TYR A 153 1.18 -1.65 5.24
CA TYR A 153 0.87 -2.22 3.92
C TYR A 153 1.87 -3.31 3.50
N GLY A 154 3.00 -3.44 4.20
CA GLY A 154 3.99 -4.47 3.94
C GLY A 154 4.51 -4.39 2.50
N ARG A 155 4.25 -5.43 1.70
CA ARG A 155 4.59 -5.51 0.27
C ARG A 155 3.53 -4.92 -0.67
N LEU A 156 2.40 -4.45 -0.14
CA LEU A 156 1.35 -3.84 -0.92
C LEU A 156 1.72 -2.39 -1.25
N SER A 157 1.48 -1.97 -2.49
CA SER A 157 1.86 -0.64 -3.00
C SER A 157 0.77 0.43 -2.82
N THR A 158 -0.37 0.10 -2.20
CA THR A 158 -1.58 0.93 -2.16
C THR A 158 -1.69 1.86 -0.93
N PHE A 159 -0.55 2.37 -0.42
CA PHE A 159 -0.50 3.00 0.91
C PHE A 159 -0.53 4.55 0.95
N LEU A 160 -0.32 5.24 -0.19
CA LEU A 160 0.16 6.63 -0.22
C LEU A 160 -0.64 7.64 0.62
N ARG A 161 -1.89 7.93 0.26
CA ARG A 161 -2.71 8.93 0.98
C ARG A 161 -3.23 8.43 2.32
N THR A 162 -3.28 7.11 2.49
CA THR A 162 -3.95 6.47 3.61
C THR A 162 -3.17 6.60 4.91
N GLY A 163 -1.84 6.74 4.86
CA GLY A 163 -1.00 6.81 6.06
C GLY A 163 -1.37 7.92 7.04
N TYR A 164 -1.64 9.14 6.55
CA TYR A 164 -2.07 10.25 7.41
C TYR A 164 -3.47 10.04 7.98
N GLN A 165 -4.38 9.50 7.17
CA GLN A 165 -5.74 9.20 7.62
C GLN A 165 -5.76 8.16 8.75
N GLN A 166 -4.87 7.16 8.71
CA GLN A 166 -4.73 6.19 9.79
C GLN A 166 -4.31 6.84 11.12
N VAL A 167 -3.46 7.88 11.06
CA VAL A 167 -3.05 8.64 12.26
C VAL A 167 -4.24 9.41 12.82
N ASP A 168 -5.00 10.09 11.97
CA ASP A 168 -6.19 10.85 12.38
C ASP A 168 -7.25 9.95 13.02
N GLU A 169 -7.50 8.77 12.46
CA GLU A 169 -8.45 7.79 13.02
C GLU A 169 -8.07 7.34 14.43
N ILE A 170 -6.78 7.06 14.65
CA ILE A 170 -6.29 6.63 15.96
C ILE A 170 -6.31 7.77 16.96
N ALA A 171 -5.83 8.96 16.57
CA ALA A 171 -5.82 10.13 17.43
C ALA A 171 -7.24 10.50 17.89
N ALA A 172 -8.21 10.49 16.98
CA ALA A 172 -9.62 10.74 17.30
C ALA A 172 -10.19 9.70 18.27
N ALA A 173 -9.89 8.41 18.07
CA ALA A 173 -10.37 7.35 18.95
C ALA A 173 -9.83 7.48 20.39
N TYR A 174 -8.55 7.82 20.54
CA TYR A 174 -7.94 8.02 21.87
C TYR A 174 -8.39 9.32 22.54
N ALA A 175 -8.60 10.39 21.77
CA ALA A 175 -9.15 11.64 22.30
C ALA A 175 -10.57 11.44 22.85
N ALA A 176 -11.43 10.71 22.11
CA ALA A 176 -12.78 10.38 22.55
C ALA A 176 -12.78 9.51 23.81
N ALA A 177 -11.95 8.46 23.87
CA ALA A 177 -11.82 7.62 25.05
C ALA A 177 -11.37 8.42 26.29
N SER A 178 -10.43 9.35 26.12
CA SER A 178 -9.94 10.22 27.19
C SER A 178 -10.99 11.23 27.67
N ALA A 179 -11.88 11.69 26.79
CA ALA A 179 -12.99 12.55 27.16
C ALA A 179 -14.06 11.79 27.97
N SER A 180 -14.42 10.57 27.54
CA SER A 180 -15.36 9.72 28.28
C SER A 180 -14.83 9.33 29.67
N ALA A 181 -13.54 9.02 29.78
CA ALA A 181 -12.93 8.70 31.09
C ALA A 181 -13.00 9.89 32.07
N ARG A 182 -12.79 11.11 31.59
CA ARG A 182 -12.91 12.34 32.41
C ARG A 182 -14.36 12.62 32.82
N HIS A 183 -15.33 12.31 31.96
CA HIS A 183 -16.75 12.50 32.28
C HIS A 183 -17.19 11.58 33.43
N VAL A 184 -16.72 10.33 33.44
CA VAL A 184 -17.03 9.36 34.52
C VAL A 184 -16.36 9.73 35.84
N SER A 185 -15.17 10.36 35.82
CA SER A 185 -14.47 10.79 37.04
C SER A 185 -14.93 12.12 37.63
N GLY A 186 -15.83 12.86 36.95
CA GLY A 186 -16.37 14.14 37.41
C GLY A 186 -17.63 14.04 38.27
N GLU A 187 -18.04 12.83 38.64
CA GLU A 187 -19.25 12.54 39.43
C GLU A 187 -18.85 12.02 40.83
N VAL A 188 -18.27 12.90 41.66
CA VAL A 188 -18.12 12.73 43.12
C VAL A 188 -18.38 14.07 43.81
#